data_AF-A0AAD7KKK1-F1
#
_entry.id   AF-A0AAD7KKK1-F1
#
_cell.length_a   1.000
_cell.length_b   1.000
_cell.length_c   1.000
_cell.angle_alpha   90.00
_cell.angle_beta   90.00
_cell.angle_gamma   90.00
#
_symmetry.space_group_name_H-M   'P 1'
#
loop_
_entity.id
_entity.type
_entity.pdbx_description
1 polymer ?
#
loop_
_entity_poly.entity_id
_entity_poly.type
_entity_poly.pdbx_seq_one_letter_code
_entity_poly.pdbx_strand_id
1 'polypeptide(L)'
;MVSKLSKFYDTDVDSGLSGLTRIIVLEFLRESRSRKGSFLIIDSNPLSNPTERNMEVLMAERANLVFHNKVIDGTAIKRLISRLIDHFGMAYTSHILDQVKTLGFQQATATSISLGIDDLLTIPSKGWLVQDAEQQSLILEKHHHYGNVYAVEKLRQSIEIWYATSEYLRQEMNPNFRMTDPFNPVHIMSFSGARGNASQVHQLVGMRGLMSDPQGQMIDLPIQSNLREGLSLTEYIISCYGARKGVVDTAVRTSDAGYLTRRLVEVVQHIVVRRTDCGTIRGISVTFRNGMMPERIFIQTLIGRVLADDIYIGPRCIAIRNQDIGIGLVNRFITFQTQPIYIRTPFTCRSTSWICRLCYGRSPTHGDLVELGEAVGIIAGQSMENRALNYIKELFIPAECYRGYCRTVYEPLLMEK
;
A
#
# COMPACT_ATOMS: atom_id res chain seq x y z
N MET A 1 48.23 -6.44 -12.72
CA MET A 1 47.27 -5.30 -12.77
C MET A 1 46.16 -5.44 -11.72
N VAL A 2 46.46 -6.04 -10.56
CA VAL A 2 45.53 -6.33 -9.44
C VAL A 2 46.07 -5.76 -8.11
N SER A 3 47.21 -5.05 -8.11
CA SER A 3 47.83 -4.45 -6.91
C SER A 3 47.95 -2.91 -6.95
N LYS A 4 47.21 -2.23 -7.83
CA LYS A 4 47.24 -0.75 -7.94
C LYS A 4 45.89 -0.05 -7.69
N LEU A 5 44.85 -0.78 -7.26
CA LEU A 5 43.53 -0.21 -6.94
C LEU A 5 43.16 -0.29 -5.45
N SER A 6 44.06 -0.81 -4.59
CA SER A 6 43.86 -0.91 -3.14
C SER A 6 44.42 0.28 -2.35
N LYS A 7 44.50 1.48 -2.96
CA LYS A 7 45.13 2.67 -2.34
C LYS A 7 44.27 3.94 -2.38
N PHE A 8 42.94 3.81 -2.39
CA PHE A 8 42.01 4.95 -2.29
C PHE A 8 40.91 4.75 -1.24
N TYR A 9 41.15 3.92 -0.23
CA TYR A 9 40.33 3.85 0.99
C TYR A 9 41.25 4.05 2.17
N ASP A 10 41.59 5.32 2.43
CA ASP A 10 41.97 5.89 3.72
C ASP A 10 42.59 7.25 3.44
N THR A 11 41.74 8.27 3.38
CA THR A 11 41.99 9.65 3.82
C THR A 11 40.73 10.49 3.61
N ASP A 12 40.47 11.35 4.59
CA ASP A 12 39.53 12.48 4.60
C ASP A 12 38.10 12.18 5.11
N VAL A 13 38.08 12.07 6.44
CA VAL A 13 37.20 12.84 7.33
C VAL A 13 36.90 14.23 6.74
N ASP A 14 35.65 14.68 6.82
CA ASP A 14 35.12 15.97 6.33
C ASP A 14 34.64 16.04 4.87
N SER A 15 33.68 15.20 4.50
CA SER A 15 32.61 15.64 3.60
C SER A 15 31.32 14.85 3.86
N GLY A 16 30.26 15.57 4.23
CA GLY A 16 29.00 15.01 4.72
C GLY A 16 28.35 14.00 3.78
N LEU A 17 27.55 13.10 4.38
CA LEU A 17 26.85 11.92 3.87
C LEU A 17 26.19 11.97 2.47
N SER A 18 26.21 13.10 1.76
CA SER A 18 25.85 13.23 0.35
C SER A 18 26.65 12.33 -0.62
N GLY A 19 27.84 11.86 -0.21
CA GLY A 19 28.67 10.91 -0.97
C GLY A 19 28.21 9.44 -0.91
N LEU A 20 27.32 9.07 0.01
CA LEU A 20 26.90 7.68 0.24
C LEU A 20 25.77 7.19 -0.68
N THR A 21 25.18 8.07 -1.50
CA THR A 21 24.09 7.73 -2.43
C THR A 21 24.55 7.12 -3.76
N ARG A 22 25.72 6.48 -3.79
CA ARG A 22 26.33 5.87 -4.99
C ARG A 22 26.57 4.37 -4.88
N ILE A 23 25.70 3.67 -4.18
CA ILE A 23 25.67 2.20 -4.14
C ILE A 23 24.18 1.88 -4.16
N ILE A 24 23.61 1.20 -5.16
CA ILE A 24 23.28 -0.24 -5.11
C ILE A 24 22.75 -0.58 -6.52
N VAL A 25 23.61 -0.98 -7.46
CA VAL A 25 23.34 -1.87 -8.64
C VAL A 25 24.69 -2.33 -9.23
N LEU A 26 25.73 -1.49 -9.16
CA LEU A 26 27.06 -1.82 -9.71
C LEU A 26 27.81 -2.90 -8.91
N GLU A 27 27.63 -2.93 -7.59
CA GLU A 27 28.25 -3.94 -6.70
C GLU A 27 27.59 -5.32 -6.87
N PHE A 28 26.27 -5.34 -7.13
CA PHE A 28 25.48 -6.53 -7.49
C PHE A 28 26.01 -7.25 -8.74
N LEU A 29 26.53 -6.51 -9.73
CA LEU A 29 27.14 -7.08 -10.96
C LEU A 29 28.60 -7.48 -10.79
N ARG A 30 29.31 -6.90 -9.82
CA ARG A 30 30.72 -7.21 -9.55
C ARG A 30 30.87 -8.47 -8.71
N GLU A 31 29.97 -8.68 -7.74
CA GLU A 31 30.04 -9.84 -6.84
C GLU A 31 29.51 -11.13 -7.48
N SER A 32 28.51 -11.03 -8.37
CA SER A 32 28.04 -12.13 -9.21
C SER A 32 29.06 -12.60 -10.26
N ARG A 33 30.05 -11.77 -10.62
CA ARG A 33 31.22 -12.19 -11.41
C ARG A 33 32.29 -12.94 -10.60
N SER A 34 32.34 -12.77 -9.28
CA SER A 34 33.41 -13.32 -8.43
C SER A 34 33.13 -14.76 -7.96
N ARG A 35 31.85 -15.14 -7.81
CA ARG A 35 31.46 -16.51 -7.40
C ARG A 35 31.17 -17.42 -8.61
N LYS A 36 32.15 -17.57 -9.52
CA LYS A 36 32.24 -18.78 -10.36
C LYS A 36 33.16 -19.77 -9.62
N GLY A 37 32.58 -20.63 -8.80
CA GLY A 37 33.32 -21.65 -8.05
C GLY A 37 32.42 -22.77 -7.55
N SER A 38 32.39 -23.86 -8.33
CA SER A 38 32.05 -25.25 -7.96
C SER A 38 30.77 -25.52 -7.17
N PHE A 39 29.70 -25.91 -7.89
CA PHE A 39 28.76 -26.92 -7.41
C PHE A 39 28.44 -27.88 -8.56
N LEU A 40 29.03 -29.09 -8.47
CA LEU A 40 28.72 -30.26 -9.30
C LEU A 40 27.43 -30.89 -8.77
N ILE A 41 26.40 -31.01 -9.62
CA ILE A 41 25.36 -32.02 -9.44
C ILE A 41 25.48 -32.97 -10.63
N ILE A 42 25.77 -34.22 -10.28
CA ILE A 42 25.89 -35.39 -11.15
C ILE A 42 24.48 -35.74 -11.61
N ASP A 43 24.27 -35.86 -12.92
CA ASP A 43 23.39 -36.90 -13.47
C ASP A 43 23.70 -37.20 -14.93
N SER A 44 23.49 -38.46 -15.26
CA SER A 44 23.97 -39.27 -16.38
C SER A 44 23.50 -38.86 -17.80
N ASN A 45 24.48 -38.84 -18.71
CA ASN A 45 24.46 -38.80 -20.18
C ASN A 45 23.40 -39.70 -20.88
N PRO A 46 23.06 -39.53 -22.21
CA PRO A 46 24.00 -39.09 -23.26
C PRO A 46 23.49 -38.16 -24.39
N LEU A 47 24.49 -37.60 -25.09
CA LEU A 47 24.57 -37.12 -26.49
C LEU A 47 24.53 -35.60 -26.79
N SER A 48 25.76 -35.07 -26.80
CA SER A 48 26.37 -34.17 -27.80
C SER A 48 26.03 -32.67 -27.78
N ASN A 49 26.84 -31.94 -27.00
CA ASN A 49 27.30 -30.57 -27.26
C ASN A 49 27.99 -30.45 -28.64
N PRO A 50 27.93 -29.30 -29.33
CA PRO A 50 28.84 -28.19 -29.00
C PRO A 50 28.14 -26.81 -29.13
N THR A 51 28.19 -25.89 -28.17
CA THR A 51 29.35 -25.04 -27.87
C THR A 51 28.95 -24.04 -26.78
N GLU A 52 29.70 -23.99 -25.68
CA GLU A 52 29.53 -23.07 -24.54
C GLU A 52 29.72 -21.58 -24.89
N ARG A 53 30.08 -21.25 -26.14
CA ARG A 53 30.20 -19.85 -26.61
C ARG A 53 28.87 -19.15 -26.82
N ASN A 54 27.77 -19.87 -27.01
CA ASN A 54 26.48 -19.23 -27.30
C ASN A 54 25.77 -18.71 -26.04
N MET A 55 26.15 -19.17 -24.85
CA MET A 55 25.51 -18.75 -23.60
C MET A 55 26.07 -17.43 -23.05
N GLU A 56 27.38 -17.17 -23.24
CA GLU A 56 27.99 -15.89 -22.86
C GLU A 56 27.51 -14.73 -23.75
N VAL A 57 27.25 -14.99 -25.03
CA VAL A 57 26.71 -13.98 -25.96
C VAL A 57 25.22 -13.73 -25.67
N LEU A 58 24.43 -14.77 -25.39
CA LEU A 58 23.01 -14.62 -25.01
C LEU A 58 22.81 -13.88 -23.68
N MET A 59 23.78 -13.95 -22.75
CA MET A 59 23.73 -13.19 -21.49
C MET A 59 24.31 -11.78 -21.60
N ALA A 60 25.22 -11.52 -22.55
CA ALA A 60 25.77 -10.18 -22.79
C ALA A 60 24.81 -9.25 -23.55
N GLU A 61 23.95 -9.78 -24.42
CA GLU A 61 23.07 -8.97 -25.29
C GLU A 61 21.68 -8.63 -24.72
N ARG A 62 21.32 -9.08 -23.51
CA ARG A 62 19.99 -8.81 -22.90
C ARG A 62 19.99 -8.00 -21.61
N ALA A 63 21.11 -7.38 -21.26
CA ALA A 63 21.25 -6.55 -20.08
C ALA A 63 21.10 -5.05 -20.42
N ASN A 64 19.95 -4.63 -20.97
CA ASN A 64 19.47 -3.25 -20.74
C ASN A 64 19.06 -3.15 -19.26
N LEU A 65 20.05 -3.23 -18.36
CA LEU A 65 19.87 -3.13 -16.92
C LEU A 65 19.44 -1.71 -16.63
N VAL A 66 18.14 -1.55 -16.40
CA VAL A 66 17.51 -0.27 -16.08
C VAL A 66 18.15 0.27 -14.80
N PHE A 67 18.99 1.30 -14.95
CA PHE A 67 19.60 1.98 -13.82
C PHE A 67 18.53 2.77 -13.05
N HIS A 68 18.33 2.44 -11.77
CA HIS A 68 17.37 3.11 -10.91
C HIS A 68 18.07 4.17 -10.05
N ASN A 69 18.13 5.41 -10.55
CA ASN A 69 18.69 6.54 -9.82
C ASN A 69 17.62 7.32 -9.04
N LYS A 70 16.94 6.65 -8.11
CA LYS A 70 15.92 7.28 -7.25
C LYS A 70 16.02 6.72 -5.83
N VAL A 71 15.67 7.55 -4.85
CA VAL A 71 15.48 7.11 -3.46
C VAL A 71 14.42 6.00 -3.46
N ILE A 72 14.76 4.87 -2.86
CA ILE A 72 13.90 3.69 -2.80
C ILE A 72 13.06 3.78 -1.53
N ASP A 73 11.79 4.18 -1.67
CA ASP A 73 10.79 4.08 -0.61
C ASP A 73 10.08 2.72 -0.64
N GLY A 74 9.29 2.44 0.40
CA GLY A 74 8.49 1.20 0.51
C GLY A 74 7.53 1.00 -0.66
N THR A 75 7.14 2.04 -1.39
CA THR A 75 6.34 1.89 -2.62
C THR A 75 7.19 1.64 -3.86
N ALA A 76 8.35 2.29 -4.01
CA ALA A 76 9.29 2.03 -5.08
C ALA A 76 9.85 0.60 -5.01
N ILE A 77 10.15 0.07 -3.82
CA ILE A 77 10.66 -1.30 -3.69
C ILE A 77 9.61 -2.31 -4.14
N LYS A 78 8.33 -2.11 -3.82
CA LYS A 78 7.23 -2.96 -4.31
C LYS A 78 7.13 -2.91 -5.84
N ARG A 79 7.23 -1.72 -6.44
CA ARG A 79 7.23 -1.56 -7.91
C ARG A 79 8.44 -2.21 -8.56
N LEU A 80 9.61 -2.13 -7.93
CA LEU A 80 10.83 -2.79 -8.39
C LEU A 80 10.64 -4.30 -8.40
N ILE A 81 10.11 -4.86 -7.31
CA ILE A 81 9.82 -6.30 -7.20
C ILE A 81 8.83 -6.73 -8.28
N SER A 82 7.72 -6.00 -8.48
CA SER A 82 6.77 -6.32 -9.55
C SER A 82 7.43 -6.38 -10.92
N ARG A 83 8.30 -5.41 -11.26
CA ARG A 83 9.05 -5.43 -12.53
C ARG A 83 10.03 -6.60 -12.63
N LEU A 84 10.69 -6.96 -11.54
CA LEU A 84 11.60 -8.12 -11.53
C LEU A 84 10.83 -9.42 -11.77
N ILE A 85 9.64 -9.58 -11.16
CA ILE A 85 8.76 -10.71 -11.40
C ILE A 85 8.34 -10.76 -12.87
N ASP A 86 7.93 -9.62 -13.44
CA ASP A 86 7.48 -9.54 -14.84
C ASP A 86 8.61 -9.87 -15.84
N HIS A 87 9.86 -9.52 -15.53
CA HIS A 87 11.00 -9.69 -16.45
C HIS A 87 11.75 -11.02 -16.28
N PHE A 88 11.96 -11.48 -15.04
CA PHE A 88 12.81 -12.62 -14.72
C PHE A 88 12.04 -13.82 -14.13
N GLY A 89 10.75 -13.64 -13.81
CA GLY A 89 9.94 -14.66 -13.16
C GLY A 89 10.17 -14.78 -11.65
N MET A 90 9.34 -15.59 -10.99
CA MET A 90 9.30 -15.69 -9.52
C MET A 90 10.58 -16.28 -8.91
N ALA A 91 11.10 -17.37 -9.48
CA ALA A 91 12.23 -18.10 -8.90
C ALA A 91 13.51 -17.24 -8.86
N TYR A 92 13.85 -16.59 -9.97
CA TYR A 92 15.03 -15.73 -10.02
C TYR A 92 14.85 -14.47 -9.15
N THR A 93 13.64 -13.90 -9.14
CA THR A 93 13.34 -12.74 -8.28
C THR A 93 13.51 -13.09 -6.80
N SER A 94 13.15 -14.29 -6.36
CA SER A 94 13.36 -14.74 -4.97
C SER A 94 14.84 -14.70 -4.57
N HIS A 95 15.74 -15.16 -5.43
CA HIS A 95 17.18 -15.10 -5.17
C HIS A 95 17.71 -13.67 -5.10
N ILE A 96 17.22 -12.77 -5.97
CA ILE A 96 17.56 -11.34 -5.91
C ILE A 96 17.07 -10.74 -4.59
N LEU A 97 15.85 -11.08 -4.16
CA LEU A 97 15.25 -10.55 -2.94
C LEU A 97 16.05 -10.95 -1.69
N ASP A 98 16.61 -12.16 -1.64
CA ASP A 98 17.47 -12.57 -0.54
C ASP A 98 18.78 -11.76 -0.46
N GLN A 99 19.33 -11.38 -1.62
CA GLN A 99 20.51 -10.50 -1.68
C GLN A 99 20.15 -9.08 -1.24
N VAL A 100 19.04 -8.53 -1.72
CA VAL A 100 18.53 -7.21 -1.31
C VAL A 100 18.25 -7.18 0.19
N LYS A 101 17.67 -8.25 0.75
CA LYS A 101 17.45 -8.42 2.19
C LYS A 101 18.76 -8.37 2.97
N THR A 102 19.76 -9.14 2.55
CA THR A 102 21.07 -9.21 3.22
C THR A 102 21.78 -7.86 3.20
N LEU A 103 21.80 -7.21 2.03
CA LEU A 103 22.35 -5.88 1.85
C LEU A 103 21.60 -4.83 2.70
N GLY A 104 20.27 -4.91 2.73
CA GLY A 104 19.43 -4.04 3.54
C GLY A 104 19.75 -4.17 5.03
N PHE A 105 19.92 -5.39 5.55
CA PHE A 105 20.32 -5.60 6.94
C PHE A 105 21.72 -5.10 7.25
N GLN A 106 22.70 -5.31 6.35
CA GLN A 106 24.06 -4.79 6.51
C GLN A 106 24.06 -3.26 6.56
N GLN A 107 23.37 -2.62 5.61
CA GLN A 107 23.29 -1.15 5.55
C GLN A 107 22.51 -0.57 6.73
N ALA A 108 21.40 -1.20 7.15
CA ALA A 108 20.66 -0.76 8.34
C ALA A 108 21.49 -0.86 9.61
N THR A 109 22.36 -1.88 9.71
CA THR A 109 23.30 -2.01 10.84
C THR A 109 24.39 -0.93 10.77
N ALA A 110 24.95 -0.69 9.59
CA ALA A 110 25.99 0.31 9.38
C ALA A 110 25.48 1.75 9.62
N THR A 111 24.24 2.06 9.24
CA THR A 111 23.63 3.37 9.52
C THR A 111 23.28 3.56 10.99
N SER A 112 23.13 2.47 11.76
CA SER A 112 22.95 2.51 13.22
C SER A 112 21.87 3.51 13.66
N ILE A 113 20.73 3.51 12.97
CA ILE A 113 19.62 4.44 13.27
C ILE A 113 19.07 4.10 14.67
N SER A 114 19.14 5.09 15.55
CA SER A 114 18.61 5.07 16.92
C SER A 114 17.48 6.09 17.04
N LEU A 115 16.60 5.92 18.02
CA LEU A 115 15.54 6.87 18.34
C LEU A 115 15.72 7.36 19.79
N GLY A 116 16.04 8.64 19.94
CA GLY A 116 16.10 9.34 21.22
C GLY A 116 14.90 10.26 21.44
N ILE A 117 14.81 10.83 22.64
CA ILE A 117 13.81 11.87 22.96
C ILE A 117 14.10 13.19 22.25
N ASP A 118 15.37 13.46 21.96
CA ASP A 118 15.80 14.69 21.29
C ASP A 118 15.38 14.71 19.81
N ASP A 119 15.25 13.53 19.19
CA ASP A 119 14.79 13.36 17.81
C ASP A 119 13.32 13.76 17.62
N LEU A 120 12.53 13.82 18.70
CA LEU A 120 11.10 14.12 18.67
C LEU A 120 10.83 15.63 18.54
N LEU A 121 11.42 16.30 17.57
CA LEU A 121 11.38 17.76 17.41
C LEU A 121 9.95 18.31 17.35
N THR A 122 9.59 19.13 18.35
CA THR A 122 8.29 19.81 18.41
C THR A 122 8.22 20.95 17.40
N ILE A 123 7.02 21.15 16.84
CA ILE A 123 6.80 22.17 15.81
C ILE A 123 6.73 23.56 16.47
N PRO A 124 7.54 24.54 16.05
CA PRO A 124 7.55 25.87 16.67
C PRO A 124 6.21 26.61 16.50
N SER A 125 5.45 26.30 15.44
CA SER A 125 4.13 26.89 15.21
C SER A 125 3.04 26.42 16.17
N LYS A 126 3.27 25.33 16.91
CA LYS A 126 2.27 24.76 17.83
C LYS A 126 1.73 25.77 18.84
N GLY A 127 2.61 26.52 19.49
CA GLY A 127 2.22 27.41 20.59
C GLY A 127 1.18 28.45 20.18
N TRP A 128 1.39 29.14 19.05
CA TRP A 128 0.47 30.17 18.60
C TRP A 128 -0.82 29.58 18.00
N LEU A 129 -0.76 28.42 17.34
CA LEU A 129 -1.92 27.74 16.78
C LEU A 129 -2.90 27.26 17.86
N VAL A 130 -2.36 26.72 18.95
CA VAL A 130 -3.19 26.30 20.09
C VAL A 130 -3.82 27.52 20.75
N GLN A 131 -3.07 28.61 20.93
CA GLN A 131 -3.59 29.87 21.49
C GLN A 131 -4.70 30.48 20.63
N ASP A 132 -4.56 30.47 19.30
CA ASP A 132 -5.60 30.94 18.38
C ASP A 132 -6.88 30.10 18.50
N ALA A 133 -6.74 28.77 18.53
CA ALA A 133 -7.87 27.85 18.72
C ALA A 133 -8.57 28.03 20.09
N GLU A 134 -7.81 28.28 21.15
CA GLU A 134 -8.35 28.60 22.48
C GLU A 134 -9.13 29.92 22.48
N GLN A 135 -8.60 30.96 21.82
CA GLN A 135 -9.30 32.25 21.70
C GLN A 135 -10.62 32.10 20.93
N GLN A 136 -10.62 31.35 19.83
CA GLN A 136 -11.84 31.05 19.09
C GLN A 136 -12.84 30.28 19.95
N SER A 137 -12.37 29.29 20.72
CA SER A 137 -13.22 28.52 21.64
C SER A 137 -13.85 29.40 22.73
N LEU A 138 -13.09 30.35 23.29
CA LEU A 138 -13.60 31.33 24.26
C LEU A 138 -14.66 32.27 23.66
N ILE A 139 -14.50 32.66 22.40
CA ILE A 139 -15.49 33.48 21.69
C ILE A 139 -16.79 32.69 21.48
N LEU A 140 -16.68 31.42 21.08
CA LEU A 140 -17.84 30.52 20.94
C LEU A 140 -18.57 30.32 22.27
N GLU A 141 -17.83 30.18 23.36
CA GLU A 141 -18.41 30.07 24.71
C GLU A 141 -19.18 31.32 25.11
N LYS A 142 -18.64 32.52 24.82
CA LYS A 142 -19.36 33.79 25.03
C LYS A 142 -20.63 33.87 24.20
N HIS A 143 -20.59 33.50 22.92
CA HIS A 143 -21.78 33.50 22.06
C HIS A 143 -22.85 32.54 22.55
N HIS A 144 -22.46 31.39 23.09
CA HIS A 144 -23.37 30.46 23.72
C HIS A 144 -24.00 31.06 24.99
N HIS A 145 -23.20 31.71 25.84
CA HIS A 145 -23.70 32.39 27.05
C HIS A 145 -24.68 33.53 26.74
N TYR A 146 -24.50 34.23 25.62
CA TYR A 146 -25.44 35.26 25.15
C TYR A 146 -26.70 34.70 24.48
N GLY A 147 -26.80 33.39 24.29
CA GLY A 147 -27.94 32.73 23.64
C GLY A 147 -27.94 32.82 22.12
N ASN A 148 -26.82 33.21 21.49
CA ASN A 148 -26.71 33.33 20.04
C ASN A 148 -26.50 32.00 19.31
N VAL A 149 -26.01 30.97 20.02
CA VAL A 149 -25.62 29.68 19.44
C VAL A 149 -26.15 28.53 20.31
N TYR A 150 -26.76 27.54 19.68
CA TYR A 150 -27.26 26.35 20.38
C TYR A 150 -26.11 25.44 20.84
N ALA A 151 -26.34 24.63 21.89
CA ALA A 151 -25.31 23.73 22.43
C ALA A 151 -24.74 22.75 21.39
N VAL A 152 -25.59 22.24 20.48
CA VAL A 152 -25.18 21.32 19.41
C VAL A 152 -24.30 22.02 18.37
N GLU A 153 -24.64 23.26 18.02
CA GLU A 153 -23.86 24.07 17.08
C GLU A 153 -22.50 24.46 17.68
N LYS A 154 -22.48 24.82 18.98
CA LYS A 154 -21.24 25.07 19.73
C LYS A 154 -20.30 23.87 19.64
N LEU A 155 -20.80 22.66 19.96
CA LEU A 155 -20.00 21.44 19.93
C LEU A 155 -19.45 21.18 18.52
N ARG A 156 -20.28 21.32 17.48
CA ARG A 156 -19.86 21.13 16.09
C ARG A 156 -18.75 22.11 15.69
N GLN A 157 -18.91 23.40 16.01
CA GLN A 157 -17.92 24.43 15.68
C GLN A 157 -16.61 24.21 16.44
N SER A 158 -16.67 23.85 17.72
CA SER A 158 -15.50 23.49 18.52
C SER A 158 -14.72 22.33 17.90
N ILE A 159 -15.43 21.25 17.53
CA ILE A 159 -14.81 20.10 16.85
C ILE A 159 -14.14 20.51 15.54
N GLU A 160 -14.78 21.36 14.75
CA GLU A 160 -14.25 21.82 13.47
C GLU A 160 -12.96 22.65 13.63
N ILE A 161 -12.93 23.57 14.61
CA ILE A 161 -11.74 24.37 14.94
C ILE A 161 -10.58 23.46 15.34
N TRP A 162 -10.79 22.59 16.32
CA TRP A 162 -9.72 21.71 16.82
C TRP A 162 -9.24 20.70 15.77
N TYR A 163 -10.15 20.21 14.93
CA TYR A 163 -9.81 19.35 13.81
C TYR A 163 -8.95 20.09 12.77
N ALA A 164 -9.34 21.31 12.40
CA ALA A 164 -8.60 22.14 11.45
C ALA A 164 -7.19 22.45 11.97
N THR A 165 -7.05 22.83 13.24
CA THR A 165 -5.76 23.07 13.89
C THR A 165 -4.88 21.82 13.90
N SER A 166 -5.46 20.64 14.18
CA SER A 166 -4.74 19.36 14.18
C SER A 166 -4.21 19.00 12.80
N GLU A 167 -5.05 19.16 11.80
CA GLU A 167 -4.72 18.86 10.41
C GLU A 167 -3.67 19.85 9.86
N TYR A 168 -3.74 21.12 10.24
CA TYR A 168 -2.72 22.11 9.88
C TYR A 168 -1.35 21.76 10.49
N LEU A 169 -1.29 21.49 11.80
CA LEU A 169 -0.07 21.02 12.46
C LEU A 169 0.51 19.78 11.78
N ARG A 170 -0.37 18.86 11.37
CA ARG A 170 0.03 17.64 10.68
C ARG A 170 0.68 17.90 9.32
N GLN A 171 0.19 18.89 8.59
CA GLN A 171 0.74 19.26 7.29
C GLN A 171 2.08 19.98 7.43
N GLU A 172 2.23 20.81 8.47
CA GLU A 172 3.47 21.55 8.78
C GLU A 172 4.62 20.67 9.28
N MET A 173 4.35 19.46 9.78
CA MET A 173 5.43 18.54 10.20
C MET A 173 6.43 18.21 9.10
N ASN A 174 5.95 17.86 7.90
CA ASN A 174 6.80 17.44 6.78
C ASN A 174 7.80 18.52 6.34
N PRO A 175 7.37 19.78 6.07
CA PRO A 175 8.31 20.83 5.74
C PRO A 175 9.24 21.14 6.92
N ASN A 176 8.76 21.10 8.16
CA ASN A 176 9.61 21.35 9.34
C ASN A 176 10.78 20.36 9.43
N PHE A 177 10.52 19.05 9.34
CA PHE A 177 11.60 18.05 9.33
C PHE A 177 12.59 18.28 8.17
N ARG A 178 12.10 18.66 6.98
CA ARG A 178 12.98 18.93 5.83
C ARG A 178 13.84 20.19 6.01
N MET A 179 13.36 21.16 6.77
CA MET A 179 14.08 22.41 7.03
C MET A 179 15.07 22.27 8.18
N THR A 180 14.69 21.58 9.26
CA THR A 180 15.52 21.45 10.46
C THR A 180 16.55 20.34 10.34
N ASP A 181 16.11 19.11 10.07
CA ASP A 181 16.99 17.95 9.95
C ASP A 181 16.36 16.85 9.06
N PRO A 182 16.72 16.82 7.76
CA PRO A 182 16.26 15.80 6.84
C PRO A 182 16.63 14.37 7.24
N PHE A 183 17.70 14.20 8.03
CA PHE A 183 18.24 12.92 8.44
C PHE A 183 17.71 12.44 9.80
N ASN A 184 16.73 13.15 10.37
CA ASN A 184 16.10 12.76 11.61
C ASN A 184 15.55 11.31 11.51
N PRO A 185 15.87 10.43 12.48
CA PRO A 185 15.42 9.04 12.49
C PRO A 185 13.90 8.86 12.33
N VAL A 186 13.10 9.71 12.98
CA VAL A 186 11.62 9.68 12.92
C VAL A 186 11.15 9.98 11.51
N HIS A 187 11.76 10.99 10.87
CA HIS A 187 11.48 11.37 9.50
C HIS A 187 11.87 10.22 8.54
N ILE A 188 13.10 9.70 8.64
CA ILE A 188 13.56 8.58 7.80
C ILE A 188 12.61 7.38 7.91
N MET A 189 12.26 6.95 9.12
CA MET A 189 11.41 5.75 9.33
C MET A 189 9.99 5.93 8.78
N SER A 190 9.35 7.06 9.06
CA SER A 190 7.95 7.29 8.67
C SER A 190 7.80 7.60 7.17
N PHE A 191 8.72 8.35 6.56
CA PHE A 191 8.59 8.77 5.16
C PHE A 191 9.22 7.77 4.18
N SER A 192 10.16 6.94 4.61
CA SER A 192 10.61 5.79 3.81
C SER A 192 9.54 4.70 3.70
N GLY A 193 8.52 4.72 4.57
CA GLY A 193 7.51 3.69 4.67
C GLY A 193 8.02 2.39 5.32
N ALA A 194 9.15 2.45 6.03
CA ALA A 194 9.69 1.32 6.78
C ALA A 194 8.83 1.02 8.02
N ARG A 195 8.55 2.05 8.83
CA ARG A 195 7.70 1.95 10.02
C ARG A 195 7.23 3.34 10.44
N GLY A 196 5.96 3.44 10.83
CA GLY A 196 5.38 4.70 11.26
C GLY A 196 4.50 5.32 10.18
N ASN A 197 3.39 5.90 10.61
CA ASN A 197 2.55 6.76 9.78
C ASN A 197 2.73 8.22 10.23
N ALA A 198 2.52 9.18 9.34
CA ALA A 198 2.50 10.60 9.69
C ALA A 198 1.55 10.91 10.85
N SER A 199 0.44 10.16 11.01
CA SER A 199 -0.42 10.28 12.20
C SER A 199 0.24 9.88 13.51
N GLN A 200 1.06 8.83 13.49
CA GLN A 200 1.76 8.38 14.70
C GLN A 200 2.85 9.38 15.07
N VAL A 201 3.55 9.94 14.08
CA VAL A 201 4.48 11.05 14.30
C VAL A 201 3.75 12.28 14.86
N HIS A 202 2.58 12.61 14.33
CA HIS A 202 1.73 13.71 14.83
C HIS A 202 1.39 13.57 16.32
N GLN A 203 1.08 12.36 16.78
CA GLN A 203 0.79 12.10 18.20
C GLN A 203 2.04 12.26 19.10
N LEU A 204 3.24 12.05 18.54
CA LEU A 204 4.49 12.18 19.29
C LEU A 204 4.94 13.64 19.44
N VAL A 205 4.82 14.46 18.38
CA VAL A 205 5.43 15.80 18.31
C VAL A 205 4.46 16.95 17.99
N GLY A 206 3.25 16.65 17.54
CA GLY A 206 2.24 17.61 17.08
C GLY A 206 1.22 17.94 18.16
N MET A 207 0.07 17.24 18.12
CA MET A 207 -0.90 17.15 19.21
C MET A 207 -1.73 15.87 19.08
N ARG A 208 -2.25 15.37 20.20
CA ARG A 208 -3.14 14.21 20.18
C ARG A 208 -4.54 14.61 19.69
N GLY A 209 -5.02 15.79 20.05
CA GLY A 209 -6.27 16.34 19.54
C GLY A 209 -7.53 15.68 20.12
N LEU A 210 -8.59 15.58 19.33
CA LEU A 210 -9.92 15.17 19.80
C LEU A 210 -10.05 13.65 19.99
N MET A 211 -10.85 13.29 20.98
CA MET A 211 -11.14 11.92 21.40
C MET A 211 -12.65 11.63 21.40
N SER A 212 -13.00 10.35 21.31
CA SER A 212 -14.38 9.89 21.46
C SER A 212 -14.61 9.25 22.82
N ASP A 213 -15.84 9.38 23.31
CA ASP A 213 -16.34 8.67 24.48
C ASP A 213 -16.59 7.18 24.15
N PRO A 214 -16.85 6.34 25.16
CA PRO A 214 -17.22 4.93 24.95
C PRO A 214 -18.43 4.74 24.02
N GLN A 215 -19.36 5.70 24.00
CA GLN A 215 -20.57 5.72 23.17
C GLN A 215 -20.28 6.13 21.71
N GLY A 216 -19.12 6.72 21.43
CA GLY A 216 -18.70 7.21 20.11
C GLY A 216 -19.00 8.69 19.85
N GLN A 217 -19.47 9.43 20.85
CA GLN A 217 -19.62 10.88 20.78
C GLN A 217 -18.29 11.56 20.99
N MET A 218 -18.08 12.70 20.33
CA MET A 218 -16.84 13.47 20.46
C MET A 218 -16.83 14.24 21.77
N ILE A 219 -15.71 14.19 22.47
CA ILE A 219 -15.49 14.96 23.69
C ILE A 219 -15.02 16.36 23.28
N ASP A 220 -15.71 17.40 23.80
CA ASP A 220 -15.43 18.82 23.50
C ASP A 220 -14.06 19.29 24.03
N LEU A 221 -13.43 18.51 24.90
CA LEU A 221 -12.11 18.80 25.46
C LEU A 221 -11.00 18.10 24.65
N PRO A 222 -10.22 18.82 23.83
CA PRO A 222 -9.11 18.26 23.08
C PRO A 222 -7.90 18.00 23.99
N ILE A 223 -7.06 17.05 23.57
CA ILE A 223 -5.75 16.81 24.18
C ILE A 223 -4.72 17.64 23.42
N GLN A 224 -4.29 18.74 24.02
CA GLN A 224 -3.34 19.68 23.40
C GLN A 224 -1.90 19.18 23.51
N SER A 225 -1.62 18.40 24.56
CA SER A 225 -0.28 17.88 24.83
C SER A 225 0.11 16.71 23.94
N ASN A 226 1.43 16.51 23.86
CA ASN A 226 2.06 15.46 23.06
C ASN A 226 2.59 14.34 23.93
N LEU A 227 2.88 13.18 23.34
CA LEU A 227 3.56 12.10 24.07
C LEU A 227 4.99 12.48 24.49
N ARG A 228 5.67 13.40 23.78
CA ARG A 228 6.95 13.98 24.23
C ARG A 228 6.79 14.87 25.47
N GLU A 229 5.74 15.70 25.48
CA GLU A 229 5.49 16.67 26.55
C GLU A 229 4.91 16.02 27.81
N GLY A 230 4.22 14.88 27.64
CA GLY A 230 3.45 14.21 28.67
C GLY A 230 1.99 14.64 28.65
N LEU A 231 1.10 13.75 29.13
CA LEU A 231 -0.33 14.03 29.24
C LEU A 231 -0.69 14.34 30.69
N SER A 232 -1.56 15.33 30.90
CA SER A 232 -2.17 15.54 32.21
C SER A 232 -3.07 14.37 32.62
N LEU A 233 -3.42 14.27 33.91
CA LEU A 233 -4.30 13.20 34.42
C LEU A 233 -5.63 13.15 33.66
N THR A 234 -6.23 14.31 33.40
CA THR A 234 -7.52 14.42 32.68
C THR A 234 -7.37 13.98 31.22
N GLU A 235 -6.34 14.46 30.52
CA GLU A 235 -6.08 14.07 29.12
C GLU A 235 -5.77 12.57 29.00
N TYR A 236 -5.03 12.01 29.96
CA TYR A 236 -4.73 10.59 30.00
C TYR A 236 -5.99 9.75 30.16
N ILE A 237 -6.87 10.11 31.11
CA ILE A 237 -8.16 9.41 31.32
C ILE A 237 -9.04 9.49 30.08
N ILE A 238 -9.15 10.66 29.45
CA ILE A 238 -9.90 10.85 28.19
C ILE A 238 -9.34 9.94 27.10
N SER A 239 -8.00 9.89 26.97
CA SER A 239 -7.33 9.01 26.02
C SER A 239 -7.58 7.52 26.27
N CYS A 240 -7.72 7.11 27.53
CA CYS A 240 -7.99 5.72 27.88
C CYS A 240 -9.37 5.24 27.38
N TYR A 241 -10.38 6.11 27.31
CA TYR A 241 -11.69 5.74 26.77
C TYR A 241 -11.60 5.37 25.30
N GLY A 242 -10.96 6.21 24.49
CA GLY A 242 -10.74 5.95 23.06
C GLY A 242 -9.92 4.68 22.82
N ALA A 243 -8.81 4.53 23.54
CA ALA A 243 -7.94 3.35 23.42
C ALA A 243 -8.68 2.05 23.79
N ARG A 244 -9.41 2.04 24.91
CA ARG A 244 -10.18 0.86 25.35
C ARG A 244 -11.27 0.49 24.33
N LYS A 245 -11.98 1.48 23.81
CA LYS A 245 -12.99 1.26 22.77
C LYS A 245 -12.37 0.66 21.51
N GLY A 246 -11.25 1.20 21.03
CA GLY A 246 -10.54 0.67 19.86
C GLY A 246 -10.14 -0.79 20.01
N VAL A 247 -9.62 -1.18 21.19
CA VAL A 247 -9.26 -2.57 21.49
C VAL A 247 -10.50 -3.49 21.52
N VAL A 248 -11.58 -3.05 22.18
CA VAL A 248 -12.83 -3.81 22.27
C VAL A 248 -13.47 -3.97 20.89
N ASP A 249 -13.58 -2.89 20.12
CA ASP A 249 -14.14 -2.92 18.76
C ASP A 249 -13.29 -3.80 17.85
N THR A 250 -11.96 -3.76 17.96
CA THR A 250 -11.07 -4.65 17.20
C THR A 250 -11.36 -6.12 17.52
N ALA A 251 -11.52 -6.47 18.79
CA ALA A 251 -11.81 -7.84 19.20
C ALA A 251 -13.18 -8.32 18.69
N VAL A 252 -14.23 -7.53 18.89
CA VAL A 252 -15.60 -7.87 18.44
C VAL A 252 -15.68 -7.96 16.91
N ARG A 253 -15.11 -6.98 16.19
CA ARG A 253 -15.10 -6.98 14.72
C ARG A 253 -14.27 -8.10 14.12
N THR A 254 -13.20 -8.53 14.81
CA THR A 254 -12.44 -9.71 14.40
C THR A 254 -13.31 -10.97 14.45
N SER A 255 -14.13 -11.14 15.49
CA SER A 255 -15.07 -12.26 15.54
C SER A 255 -16.14 -12.21 14.45
N ASP A 256 -16.71 -11.03 14.18
CA ASP A 256 -17.70 -10.85 13.10
C ASP A 256 -17.10 -11.19 11.72
N ALA A 257 -15.88 -10.72 11.45
CA ALA A 257 -15.18 -10.99 10.20
C ALA A 257 -14.88 -12.49 10.04
N GLY A 258 -14.46 -13.17 11.11
CA GLY A 258 -14.24 -14.62 11.10
C GLY A 258 -15.54 -15.39 10.84
N TYR A 259 -16.63 -15.01 11.50
CA TYR A 259 -17.94 -15.63 11.28
C TYR A 259 -18.43 -15.45 9.84
N LEU A 260 -18.35 -14.23 9.29
CA LEU A 260 -18.72 -13.95 7.91
C LEU A 260 -17.89 -14.80 6.94
N THR A 261 -16.58 -14.89 7.14
CA THR A 261 -15.70 -15.70 6.28
C THR A 261 -16.09 -17.16 6.32
N ARG A 262 -16.34 -17.72 7.51
CA ARG A 262 -16.79 -19.11 7.62
C ARG A 262 -18.05 -19.35 6.80
N ARG A 263 -19.06 -18.48 6.90
CA ARG A 263 -20.30 -18.59 6.11
C ARG A 263 -20.05 -18.43 4.61
N LEU A 264 -19.18 -17.51 4.21
CA LEU A 264 -18.82 -17.32 2.80
C LEU A 264 -18.17 -18.59 2.26
N VAL A 265 -17.16 -19.13 2.95
CA VAL A 265 -16.44 -20.36 2.58
C VAL A 265 -17.40 -21.55 2.52
N GLU A 266 -18.31 -21.71 3.47
CA GLU A 266 -19.33 -22.77 3.45
C GLU A 266 -20.21 -22.72 2.18
N VAL A 267 -20.54 -21.53 1.68
CA VAL A 267 -21.34 -21.37 0.44
C VAL A 267 -20.49 -21.63 -0.82
N VAL A 268 -19.23 -21.17 -0.85
CA VAL A 268 -18.39 -21.21 -2.06
C VAL A 268 -17.46 -22.43 -2.15
N GLN A 269 -17.41 -23.30 -1.13
CA GLN A 269 -16.48 -24.44 -1.06
C GLN A 269 -16.58 -25.39 -2.27
N HIS A 270 -17.75 -25.49 -2.90
CA HIS A 270 -17.98 -26.36 -4.05
C HIS A 270 -17.52 -25.75 -5.38
N ILE A 271 -17.17 -24.46 -5.40
CA ILE A 271 -16.78 -23.73 -6.60
C ILE A 271 -15.31 -24.03 -6.94
N VAL A 272 -15.12 -24.95 -7.88
CA VAL A 272 -13.81 -25.40 -8.39
C VAL A 272 -13.74 -25.22 -9.91
N VAL A 273 -12.54 -24.99 -10.44
CA VAL A 273 -12.32 -24.96 -11.89
C VAL A 273 -12.26 -26.38 -12.43
N ARG A 274 -13.22 -26.78 -13.29
CA ARG A 274 -13.30 -28.15 -13.82
C ARG A 274 -13.06 -28.29 -15.32
N ARG A 275 -13.36 -27.26 -16.12
CA ARG A 275 -13.20 -27.30 -17.58
C ARG A 275 -12.51 -26.04 -18.08
N THR A 276 -11.90 -26.14 -19.25
CA THR A 276 -11.26 -25.01 -19.94
C THR A 276 -12.29 -24.00 -20.43
N ASP A 277 -13.29 -24.44 -21.19
CA ASP A 277 -14.35 -23.59 -21.74
C ASP A 277 -15.75 -24.15 -21.44
N CYS A 278 -16.70 -23.26 -21.15
CA CYS A 278 -18.14 -23.57 -21.04
C CYS A 278 -18.94 -23.23 -22.31
N GLY A 279 -18.30 -22.61 -23.32
CA GLY A 279 -18.91 -22.23 -24.59
C GLY A 279 -19.91 -21.08 -24.52
N THR A 280 -19.98 -20.35 -23.39
CA THR A 280 -20.88 -19.19 -23.26
C THR A 280 -20.43 -18.05 -24.18
N ILE A 281 -21.39 -17.40 -24.84
CA ILE A 281 -21.18 -16.16 -25.61
C ILE A 281 -21.53 -14.94 -24.75
N ARG A 282 -22.12 -15.14 -23.57
CA ARG A 282 -22.52 -14.05 -22.68
C ARG A 282 -21.30 -13.42 -22.01
N GLY A 283 -21.15 -12.11 -22.19
CA GLY A 283 -20.15 -11.29 -21.51
C GLY A 283 -20.79 -10.08 -20.82
N ILE A 284 -20.03 -9.45 -19.93
CA ILE A 284 -20.39 -8.16 -19.33
C ILE A 284 -19.63 -7.07 -20.08
N SER A 285 -20.33 -6.01 -20.49
CA SER A 285 -19.71 -4.87 -21.17
C SER A 285 -19.05 -3.94 -20.14
N VAL A 286 -17.76 -3.66 -20.32
CA VAL A 286 -17.01 -2.66 -19.56
C VAL A 286 -16.65 -1.52 -20.50
N THR A 287 -17.06 -0.30 -20.17
CA THR A 287 -16.89 0.87 -21.04
C THR A 287 -16.03 1.92 -20.36
N PHE A 288 -15.01 2.40 -21.08
CA PHE A 288 -14.23 3.57 -20.69
C PHE A 288 -15.02 4.84 -21.05
N ARG A 289 -15.99 5.24 -20.22
CA ARG A 289 -16.66 6.55 -20.37
C ARG A 289 -15.86 7.60 -19.63
N ASN A 290 -15.33 8.58 -20.37
CA ASN A 290 -14.70 9.79 -19.83
C ASN A 290 -15.66 10.43 -18.80
N GLY A 291 -15.30 10.37 -17.53
CA GLY A 291 -16.02 11.03 -16.42
C GLY A 291 -16.69 10.11 -15.40
N MET A 292 -17.01 8.85 -15.73
CA MET A 292 -17.71 7.94 -14.78
C MET A 292 -16.76 7.01 -14.02
N MET A 293 -15.63 6.61 -14.62
CA MET A 293 -14.68 5.68 -14.00
C MET A 293 -13.23 6.16 -14.19
N PRO A 294 -12.44 6.28 -13.10
CA PRO A 294 -11.00 6.50 -13.18
C PRO A 294 -10.31 5.41 -14.01
N GLU A 295 -9.34 5.82 -14.84
CA GLU A 295 -8.52 4.91 -15.67
C GLU A 295 -7.93 3.74 -14.87
N ARG A 296 -7.54 3.99 -13.63
CA ARG A 296 -6.99 2.98 -12.72
C ARG A 296 -7.98 1.84 -12.42
N ILE A 297 -9.26 2.15 -12.25
CA ILE A 297 -10.32 1.15 -11.97
C ILE A 297 -10.61 0.34 -13.23
N PHE A 298 -10.61 1.00 -14.39
CA PHE A 298 -10.78 0.34 -15.68
C PHE A 298 -9.66 -0.69 -15.94
N ILE A 299 -8.40 -0.27 -15.75
CA ILE A 299 -7.22 -1.15 -15.87
C ILE A 299 -7.33 -2.34 -14.91
N GLN A 300 -7.64 -2.10 -13.63
CA GLN A 300 -7.76 -3.16 -12.64
C GLN A 300 -8.88 -4.15 -12.93
N THR A 301 -9.97 -3.70 -13.55
CA THR A 301 -11.12 -4.56 -13.88
C THR A 301 -10.81 -5.49 -15.05
N LEU A 302 -10.05 -5.00 -16.05
CA LEU A 302 -9.76 -5.74 -17.27
C LEU A 302 -8.55 -6.67 -17.16
N ILE A 303 -7.52 -6.29 -16.39
CA ILE A 303 -6.31 -7.11 -16.26
C ILE A 303 -6.67 -8.51 -15.75
N GLY A 304 -6.18 -9.53 -16.45
CA GLY A 304 -6.36 -10.93 -16.07
C GLY A 304 -7.75 -11.49 -16.41
N ARG A 305 -8.62 -10.73 -17.07
CA ARG A 305 -9.87 -11.24 -17.64
C ARG A 305 -9.68 -11.75 -19.06
N VAL A 306 -10.69 -12.41 -19.59
CA VAL A 306 -10.70 -13.02 -20.93
C VAL A 306 -11.77 -12.36 -21.78
N LEU A 307 -11.46 -12.09 -23.04
CA LEU A 307 -12.40 -11.47 -23.99
C LEU A 307 -13.53 -12.43 -24.39
N ALA A 308 -14.75 -11.92 -24.39
CA ALA A 308 -15.93 -12.64 -24.85
C ALA A 308 -16.13 -12.53 -26.37
N ASP A 309 -15.79 -11.38 -26.95
CA ASP A 309 -15.93 -11.07 -28.37
C ASP A 309 -14.63 -10.53 -28.97
N ASP A 310 -14.49 -10.70 -30.28
CA ASP A 310 -13.39 -10.14 -31.05
C ASP A 310 -13.48 -8.60 -31.08
N ILE A 311 -12.34 -7.92 -30.94
CA ILE A 311 -12.26 -6.47 -31.01
C ILE A 311 -11.57 -6.06 -32.30
N TYR A 312 -12.30 -5.30 -33.12
CA TYR A 312 -11.83 -4.75 -34.39
C TYR A 312 -11.66 -3.23 -34.30
N ILE A 313 -10.58 -2.72 -34.92
CA ILE A 313 -10.46 -1.30 -35.26
C ILE A 313 -10.43 -1.20 -36.78
N GLY A 314 -11.54 -0.72 -37.35
CA GLY A 314 -11.78 -0.77 -38.79
C GLY A 314 -11.67 -2.22 -39.30
N PRO A 315 -10.86 -2.51 -40.34
CA PRO A 315 -10.70 -3.85 -40.88
C PRO A 315 -9.71 -4.74 -40.08
N ARG A 316 -9.02 -4.21 -39.07
CA ARG A 316 -7.94 -4.92 -38.36
C ARG A 316 -8.43 -5.47 -37.02
N CYS A 317 -8.33 -6.78 -36.83
CA CYS A 317 -8.54 -7.42 -35.54
C CYS A 317 -7.37 -7.08 -34.60
N ILE A 318 -7.67 -6.54 -33.41
CA ILE A 318 -6.67 -6.22 -32.39
C ILE A 318 -6.55 -7.33 -31.36
N ALA A 319 -7.68 -7.91 -30.98
CA ALA A 319 -7.74 -8.96 -29.99
C ALA A 319 -8.84 -9.95 -30.37
N ILE A 320 -8.53 -11.23 -30.20
CA ILE A 320 -9.41 -12.34 -30.58
C ILE A 320 -10.17 -12.79 -29.33
N ARG A 321 -11.38 -13.32 -29.53
CA ARG A 321 -12.17 -13.99 -28.52
C ARG A 321 -11.35 -15.04 -27.78
N ASN A 322 -11.61 -15.18 -26.48
CA ASN A 322 -10.90 -16.08 -25.56
C ASN A 322 -9.42 -15.73 -25.33
N GLN A 323 -8.93 -14.59 -25.82
CA GLN A 323 -7.62 -14.07 -25.48
C GLN A 323 -7.63 -13.46 -24.07
N ASP A 324 -6.55 -13.69 -23.32
CA ASP A 324 -6.33 -13.11 -22.01
C ASP A 324 -5.89 -11.63 -22.12
N ILE A 325 -6.40 -10.80 -21.22
CA ILE A 325 -6.17 -9.36 -21.23
C ILE A 325 -4.97 -9.03 -20.33
N GLY A 326 -3.81 -8.85 -20.95
CA GLY A 326 -2.59 -8.35 -20.29
C GLY A 326 -2.42 -6.83 -20.37
N ILE A 327 -1.43 -6.28 -19.63
CA ILE A 327 -1.11 -4.84 -19.62
C ILE A 327 -0.93 -4.27 -21.04
N GLY A 328 -0.24 -4.98 -21.93
CA GLY A 328 0.00 -4.51 -23.29
C GLY A 328 -1.24 -4.41 -24.17
N LEU A 329 -2.30 -5.19 -23.90
CA LEU A 329 -3.59 -5.06 -24.59
C LEU A 329 -4.44 -3.95 -23.98
N VAL A 330 -4.46 -3.83 -22.65
CA VAL A 330 -5.17 -2.75 -21.94
C VAL A 330 -4.68 -1.37 -22.38
N ASN A 331 -3.36 -1.16 -22.44
CA ASN A 331 -2.80 0.11 -22.89
C ASN A 331 -3.23 0.47 -24.31
N ARG A 332 -3.32 -0.53 -25.20
CA ARG A 332 -3.86 -0.34 -26.55
C ARG A 332 -5.32 0.07 -26.51
N PHE A 333 -6.17 -0.58 -25.71
CA PHE A 333 -7.58 -0.20 -25.57
C PHE A 333 -7.79 1.23 -25.07
N ILE A 334 -6.94 1.68 -24.14
CA ILE A 334 -6.97 3.07 -23.63
C ILE A 334 -6.57 4.05 -24.73
N THR A 335 -5.46 3.80 -25.45
CA THR A 335 -5.00 4.68 -26.53
C THR A 335 -6.05 4.83 -27.63
N PHE A 336 -6.76 3.76 -27.95
CA PHE A 336 -7.72 3.74 -29.05
C PHE A 336 -9.14 4.18 -28.65
N GLN A 337 -9.41 4.48 -27.37
CA GLN A 337 -10.75 4.81 -26.84
C GLN A 337 -11.83 3.89 -27.42
N THR A 338 -11.61 2.58 -27.27
CA THR A 338 -12.44 1.58 -27.96
C THR A 338 -13.87 1.54 -27.43
N GLN A 339 -14.76 1.00 -28.29
CA GLN A 339 -16.12 0.54 -27.99
C GLN A 339 -16.22 -0.28 -26.68
N PRO A 340 -17.43 -0.49 -26.12
CA PRO A 340 -17.62 -1.36 -24.96
C PRO A 340 -16.92 -2.71 -25.13
N ILE A 341 -16.09 -3.08 -24.16
CA ILE A 341 -15.32 -4.33 -24.15
C ILE A 341 -16.15 -5.39 -23.45
N TYR A 342 -16.46 -6.48 -24.14
CA TYR A 342 -17.16 -7.61 -23.53
C TYR A 342 -16.17 -8.59 -22.91
N ILE A 343 -16.27 -8.76 -21.59
CA ILE A 343 -15.44 -9.70 -20.82
C ILE A 343 -16.25 -10.90 -20.35
N ARG A 344 -15.61 -12.06 -20.31
CA ARG A 344 -16.16 -13.27 -19.67
C ARG A 344 -16.04 -13.13 -18.16
N THR A 345 -17.08 -13.55 -17.44
CA THR A 345 -17.09 -13.49 -15.97
C THR A 345 -17.63 -14.78 -15.37
N PRO A 346 -17.34 -15.05 -14.08
CA PRO A 346 -17.94 -16.18 -13.36
C PRO A 346 -19.47 -16.16 -13.40
N PHE A 347 -20.09 -14.98 -13.39
CA PHE A 347 -21.55 -14.80 -13.42
C PHE A 347 -22.20 -15.24 -14.73
N THR A 348 -21.47 -15.17 -15.85
CA THR A 348 -21.99 -15.56 -17.17
C THR A 348 -21.60 -16.99 -17.57
N CYS A 349 -20.97 -17.75 -16.66
CA CYS A 349 -20.64 -19.14 -16.87
C CYS A 349 -21.91 -19.99 -17.05
N ARG A 350 -21.89 -20.95 -17.98
CA ARG A 350 -23.05 -21.84 -18.24
C ARG A 350 -23.29 -22.86 -17.13
N SER A 351 -22.29 -23.12 -16.29
CA SER A 351 -22.37 -24.11 -15.21
C SER A 351 -22.88 -23.48 -13.91
N THR A 352 -23.66 -24.24 -13.16
CA THR A 352 -24.22 -23.85 -11.85
C THR A 352 -23.35 -24.25 -10.67
N SER A 353 -22.49 -25.28 -10.81
CA SER A 353 -21.72 -25.87 -9.70
C SER A 353 -20.20 -25.79 -9.85
N TRP A 354 -19.70 -25.32 -10.99
CA TRP A 354 -18.25 -25.16 -11.24
C TRP A 354 -18.00 -24.01 -12.21
N ILE A 355 -16.77 -23.48 -12.24
CA ILE A 355 -16.41 -22.35 -13.12
C ILE A 355 -15.42 -22.82 -14.20
N CYS A 356 -15.54 -22.25 -15.41
CA CYS A 356 -14.61 -22.53 -16.50
C CYS A 356 -13.33 -21.69 -16.40
N ARG A 357 -12.18 -22.21 -16.86
CA ARG A 357 -10.89 -21.50 -16.87
C ARG A 357 -11.01 -20.12 -17.54
N LEU A 358 -11.66 -20.06 -18.70
CA LEU A 358 -11.85 -18.81 -19.46
C LEU A 358 -12.85 -17.83 -18.81
N CYS A 359 -13.75 -18.32 -17.96
CA CYS A 359 -14.76 -17.50 -17.28
C CYS A 359 -14.18 -16.83 -16.04
N TYR A 360 -13.23 -17.51 -15.38
CA TYR A 360 -12.50 -16.99 -14.24
C TYR A 360 -11.38 -16.05 -14.70
N GLY A 361 -10.55 -16.52 -15.63
CA GLY A 361 -9.39 -15.82 -16.17
C GLY A 361 -8.08 -16.20 -15.48
N ARG A 362 -7.27 -15.20 -15.17
CA ARG A 362 -5.92 -15.31 -14.64
C ARG A 362 -5.92 -15.54 -13.13
N SER A 363 -5.08 -16.45 -12.65
CA SER A 363 -4.85 -16.63 -11.21
C SER A 363 -4.02 -15.45 -10.68
N PRO A 364 -4.40 -14.83 -9.55
CA PRO A 364 -3.64 -13.73 -8.96
C PRO A 364 -2.25 -14.16 -8.46
N THR A 365 -2.02 -15.46 -8.25
CA THR A 365 -0.79 -15.98 -7.65
C THR A 365 0.32 -16.19 -8.68
N HIS A 366 -0.01 -16.77 -9.84
CA HIS A 366 0.98 -17.19 -10.84
C HIS A 366 1.06 -16.26 -12.04
N GLY A 367 0.09 -15.36 -12.24
CA GLY A 367 0.04 -14.48 -13.40
C GLY A 367 -0.38 -15.18 -14.70
N ASP A 368 -0.58 -16.50 -14.67
CA ASP A 368 -1.10 -17.31 -15.77
C ASP A 368 -2.60 -17.60 -15.60
N LEU A 369 -3.25 -18.11 -16.65
CA LEU A 369 -4.64 -18.58 -16.57
C LEU A 369 -4.77 -19.66 -15.48
N VAL A 370 -5.86 -19.60 -14.71
CA VAL A 370 -6.13 -20.53 -13.58
C VAL A 370 -6.00 -22.00 -13.99
N GLU A 371 -5.48 -22.85 -13.12
CA GLU A 371 -5.29 -24.27 -13.43
C GLU A 371 -6.57 -25.10 -13.19
N LEU A 372 -6.67 -26.24 -13.86
CA LEU A 372 -7.78 -27.17 -13.65
C LEU A 372 -7.64 -27.83 -12.27
N GLY A 373 -8.72 -27.83 -11.49
CA GLY A 373 -8.75 -28.35 -10.12
C GLY A 373 -8.55 -27.29 -9.04
N GLU A 374 -8.25 -26.05 -9.39
CA GLU A 374 -8.04 -24.97 -8.41
C GLU A 374 -9.36 -24.58 -7.71
N ALA A 375 -9.33 -24.55 -6.38
CA ALA A 375 -10.47 -24.24 -5.52
C ALA A 375 -10.70 -22.73 -5.38
N VAL A 376 -11.06 -22.09 -6.50
CA VAL A 376 -11.24 -20.64 -6.61
C VAL A 376 -12.26 -20.05 -5.63
N GLY A 377 -13.27 -20.82 -5.22
CA GLY A 377 -14.24 -20.40 -4.21
C GLY A 377 -13.57 -20.12 -2.86
N ILE A 378 -12.76 -21.07 -2.36
CA ILE A 378 -12.06 -20.95 -1.07
C ILE A 378 -11.08 -19.75 -1.11
N ILE A 379 -10.33 -19.61 -2.21
CA ILE A 379 -9.39 -18.51 -2.42
C ILE A 379 -10.12 -17.16 -2.38
N ALA A 380 -11.30 -17.07 -3.00
CA ALA A 380 -12.11 -15.85 -2.99
C ALA A 380 -12.61 -15.51 -1.58
N GLY A 381 -13.13 -16.50 -0.84
CA GLY A 381 -13.59 -16.32 0.55
C GLY A 381 -12.49 -15.81 1.48
N GLN A 382 -11.31 -16.44 1.44
CA GLN A 382 -10.15 -16.03 2.26
C GLN A 382 -9.57 -14.68 1.86
N SER A 383 -9.59 -14.35 0.56
CA SER A 383 -9.11 -13.04 0.09
C SER A 383 -9.98 -11.89 0.63
N MET A 384 -11.28 -12.12 0.81
CA MET A 384 -12.18 -11.16 1.45
C MET A 384 -11.90 -11.02 2.95
N GLU A 385 -11.65 -12.14 3.65
CA GLU A 385 -11.30 -12.17 5.07
C GLU A 385 -10.07 -11.31 5.37
N ASN A 386 -8.95 -11.62 4.73
CA ASN A 386 -7.68 -10.95 4.99
C ASN A 386 -7.78 -9.45 4.75
N ARG A 387 -8.55 -9.05 3.74
CA ARG A 387 -8.79 -7.64 3.45
C ARG A 387 -9.64 -6.98 4.53
N ALA A 388 -10.74 -7.62 4.94
CA ALA A 388 -11.61 -7.11 6.01
C ALA A 388 -10.86 -7.00 7.35
N LEU A 389 -10.06 -8.01 7.72
CA LEU A 389 -9.27 -8.00 8.94
C LEU A 389 -8.21 -6.90 8.93
N ASN A 390 -7.53 -6.71 7.80
CA ASN A 390 -6.57 -5.62 7.65
C ASN A 390 -7.25 -4.25 7.77
N TYR A 391 -8.43 -4.06 7.17
CA TYR A 391 -9.21 -2.83 7.34
C TYR A 391 -9.60 -2.60 8.80
N ILE A 392 -10.06 -3.63 9.52
CA ILE A 392 -10.42 -3.51 10.94
C ILE A 392 -9.19 -3.10 11.75
N LYS A 393 -8.05 -3.76 11.53
CA LYS A 393 -6.81 -3.45 12.25
C LYS A 393 -6.30 -2.04 11.96
N GLU A 394 -6.31 -1.61 10.70
CA GLU A 394 -5.85 -0.27 10.30
C GLU A 394 -6.77 0.85 10.78
N LEU A 395 -8.07 0.61 10.91
CA LEU A 395 -9.04 1.62 11.33
C LEU A 395 -9.19 1.72 12.85
N PHE A 396 -9.21 0.58 13.56
CA PHE A 396 -9.63 0.55 14.97
C PHE A 396 -8.48 0.40 15.97
N ILE A 397 -7.31 -0.14 15.57
CA ILE A 397 -6.13 -0.18 16.45
C ILE A 397 -5.54 1.22 16.67
N PRO A 398 -5.38 2.09 15.65
CA PRO A 398 -4.92 3.46 15.86
C PRO A 398 -6.04 4.44 16.27
N ALA A 399 -7.23 3.95 16.65
CA ALA A 399 -8.38 4.78 17.07
C ALA A 399 -8.15 5.54 18.40
N GLU A 400 -6.89 5.80 18.75
CA GLU A 400 -6.50 6.79 19.73
C GLU A 400 -6.58 8.22 19.18
N CYS A 401 -6.67 8.46 17.87
CA CYS A 401 -6.97 9.78 17.32
C CYS A 401 -7.82 9.68 16.06
N TYR A 402 -8.94 10.39 16.04
CA TYR A 402 -9.91 10.36 14.96
C TYR A 402 -9.32 10.77 13.60
N ARG A 403 -9.24 9.84 12.65
CA ARG A 403 -9.03 10.12 11.22
C ARG A 403 -10.24 9.60 10.43
N GLY A 404 -11.26 10.46 10.26
CA GLY A 404 -12.21 10.31 9.13
C GLY A 404 -13.68 9.99 9.42
N TYR A 405 -14.15 9.95 10.66
CA TYR A 405 -15.57 9.65 10.94
C TYR A 405 -16.52 10.85 10.75
N CYS A 406 -16.01 12.05 10.41
CA CYS A 406 -16.86 13.24 10.27
C CYS A 406 -17.86 13.13 9.10
N ARG A 407 -17.62 12.25 8.12
CA ARG A 407 -18.55 12.06 7.00
C ARG A 407 -19.72 11.13 7.32
N THR A 408 -19.51 10.09 8.13
CA THR A 408 -20.50 9.01 8.26
C THR A 408 -21.46 9.17 9.44
N VAL A 409 -21.14 10.01 10.43
CA VAL A 409 -22.03 10.23 11.59
C VAL A 409 -23.07 11.34 11.34
N TYR A 410 -22.83 12.23 10.37
CA TYR A 410 -23.70 13.40 10.13
C TYR A 410 -24.55 13.32 8.85
N GLU A 411 -24.36 12.30 8.00
CA GLU A 411 -25.26 12.04 6.86
C GLU A 411 -26.70 11.62 7.26
N PRO A 412 -26.98 10.97 8.41
CA PRO A 412 -28.36 10.64 8.79
C PRO A 412 -29.20 11.87 9.20
N LEU A 413 -28.58 12.98 9.60
CA LEU A 413 -29.30 14.18 10.07
C LEU A 413 -29.68 15.16 8.95
N LEU A 414 -29.24 14.91 7.71
CA LEU A 414 -29.58 15.73 6.54
C LEU A 414 -30.63 15.08 5.63
N MET A 415 -31.09 13.85 5.93
CA MET A 415 -32.20 13.19 5.22
C MET A 415 -33.57 13.32 5.90
N GLU A 416 -33.67 14.09 7.00
CA GLU A 416 -34.94 14.36 7.71
C GLU A 416 -35.37 15.85 7.66
N LYS A 417 -35.05 16.57 6.57
CA LYS A 417 -35.69 17.85 6.24
C LYS A 417 -36.23 17.89 4.83
#